data_AF-A0A1M3HMX2-F1
#
_entry.id   AF-A0A1M3HMX2-F1
#
_cell.length_a   1.000
_cell.length_b   1.000
_cell.length_c   1.000
_cell.angle_alpha   90.00
_cell.angle_beta   90.00
_cell.angle_gamma   90.00
#
_symmetry.space_group_name_H-M   'P 1'
#
loop_
_entity.id
_entity.type
_entity.pdbx_description
1 polymer ?
#
loop_
_entity_poly.entity_id
_entity_poly.type
_entity_poly.pdbx_seq_one_letter_code
_entity_poly.pdbx_strand_id
1 'polypeptide(L)'
;MRTAILFLSLLLVGCGLLTDRSNINYITKITRISLPDDVRIISEYDNGEFMMVGKYQLPKKEIERFIVGKPFKHIDQFFTIVSRIFSIVGKEYRIPLDDSTHLSYFTGCKPGNDWSFIINDSTGELWVKVGYPDWGGLGPGCDTTKK
;
A
#
# COMPACT_ATOMS: atom_id res chain seq x y z
N MET A 1 -39.40 -18.76 -22.01
CA MET A 1 -39.22 -17.49 -21.27
C MET A 1 -38.68 -17.65 -19.85
N ARG A 2 -39.01 -18.70 -19.08
CA ARG A 2 -38.50 -18.88 -17.70
C ARG A 2 -37.00 -19.21 -17.60
N THR A 3 -36.41 -19.85 -18.61
CA THR A 3 -34.98 -20.21 -18.65
C THR A 3 -34.05 -19.03 -18.94
N ALA A 4 -34.51 -18.00 -19.66
CA ALA A 4 -33.70 -16.81 -19.96
C ALA A 4 -33.48 -15.92 -18.72
N ILE A 5 -34.44 -15.91 -17.79
CA ILE A 5 -34.38 -15.09 -16.57
C ILE A 5 -33.34 -15.65 -15.58
N LEU A 6 -33.22 -16.99 -15.50
CA LEU A 6 -32.24 -17.67 -14.62
C LEU A 6 -30.79 -17.43 -15.03
N PHE A 7 -30.50 -17.39 -16.33
CA PHE A 7 -29.15 -17.10 -16.84
C PHE A 7 -28.75 -15.64 -16.60
N LEU A 8 -29.69 -14.70 -16.72
CA LEU A 8 -29.43 -13.28 -16.49
C LEU A 8 -29.16 -12.98 -15.01
N SER A 9 -29.84 -13.67 -14.08
CA SER A 9 -29.55 -13.57 -12.64
C SER A 9 -28.18 -14.13 -12.24
N LEU A 10 -27.72 -15.22 -12.86
CA LEU A 10 -26.39 -15.78 -12.57
C LEU A 10 -25.25 -14.87 -13.09
N LEU A 11 -25.44 -14.21 -14.24
CA LEU A 11 -24.46 -13.28 -14.79
C LEU A 11 -24.30 -12.02 -13.93
N LEU A 12 -25.40 -11.51 -13.36
CA LEU A 12 -25.36 -10.33 -12.47
C LEU A 12 -24.73 -10.64 -11.10
N VAL A 13 -24.90 -11.86 -10.56
CA VAL A 13 -24.23 -12.29 -9.33
C VAL A 13 -22.74 -12.54 -9.56
N GLY A 14 -22.35 -13.08 -10.72
CA GLY A 14 -20.95 -13.27 -11.10
C GLY A 14 -20.17 -11.97 -11.29
N CYS A 15 -20.80 -10.92 -11.81
CA CYS A 15 -20.16 -9.62 -12.00
C CYS A 15 -19.93 -8.84 -10.69
N GLY A 16 -20.76 -9.04 -9.67
CA GLY A 16 -20.62 -8.37 -8.37
C GLY A 16 -19.54 -8.94 -7.46
N LEU A 17 -19.00 -10.13 -7.77
CA LEU A 17 -17.98 -10.81 -6.96
C LEU A 17 -16.54 -10.57 -7.46
N LEU A 18 -16.35 -9.83 -8.56
CA LEU A 18 -15.03 -9.53 -9.11
C LEU A 18 -14.44 -8.19 -8.66
N THR A 19 -15.15 -7.44 -7.81
CA THR A 19 -14.83 -6.04 -7.52
C THR A 19 -13.98 -5.78 -6.28
N ASP A 20 -13.43 -6.80 -5.61
CA ASP A 20 -12.60 -6.55 -4.42
C ASP A 20 -11.22 -7.22 -4.51
N ARG A 21 -10.47 -6.85 -5.55
CA ARG A 21 -9.04 -7.20 -5.69
C ARG A 21 -8.12 -6.15 -5.06
N SER A 22 -8.61 -5.36 -4.10
CA SER A 22 -7.73 -4.39 -3.44
C SER A 22 -6.77 -5.08 -2.48
N ASN A 23 -5.52 -4.66 -2.54
CA ASN A 23 -4.47 -5.07 -1.62
C ASN A 23 -4.63 -4.47 -0.20
N ILE A 24 -5.62 -3.59 0.04
CA ILE A 24 -5.87 -2.98 1.35
C ILE A 24 -6.07 -4.04 2.44
N ASN A 25 -6.89 -5.07 2.19
CA ASN A 25 -7.12 -6.15 3.15
C ASN A 25 -5.83 -6.88 3.52
N TYR A 26 -4.96 -7.10 2.53
CA TYR A 26 -3.65 -7.71 2.75
C TYR A 26 -2.73 -6.79 3.56
N ILE A 27 -2.65 -5.50 3.21
CA ILE A 27 -1.89 -4.49 3.95
C ILE A 27 -2.32 -4.50 5.41
N THR A 28 -3.62 -4.39 5.71
CA THR A 28 -4.12 -4.37 7.08
C THR A 28 -3.85 -5.67 7.81
N LYS A 29 -4.00 -6.82 7.16
CA LYS A 29 -3.67 -8.13 7.75
C LYS A 29 -2.18 -8.23 8.13
N ILE A 30 -1.28 -7.78 7.25
CA ILE A 30 0.16 -7.93 7.47
C ILE A 30 0.69 -6.89 8.45
N THR A 31 0.33 -5.63 8.27
CA THR A 31 0.90 -4.47 8.98
C THR A 31 0.14 -4.11 10.26
N ARG A 32 -1.10 -4.61 10.41
CA ARG A 32 -2.07 -4.19 11.44
C ARG A 32 -2.46 -2.71 11.35
N ILE A 33 -2.20 -2.07 10.21
CA ILE A 33 -2.58 -0.69 9.93
C ILE A 33 -3.78 -0.67 8.99
N SER A 34 -4.88 -0.10 9.47
CA SER A 34 -6.07 0.16 8.66
C SER A 34 -5.92 1.48 7.90
N LEU A 35 -6.20 1.46 6.60
CA LEU A 35 -6.44 2.69 5.85
C LEU A 35 -7.86 3.20 6.12
N PRO A 36 -8.15 4.50 5.93
CA PRO A 36 -9.52 5.03 6.04
C PRO A 36 -10.48 4.34 5.05
N ASP A 37 -11.75 4.17 5.45
CA ASP A 37 -12.77 3.47 4.64
C ASP A 37 -13.06 4.18 3.30
N ASP A 38 -12.89 5.50 3.24
CA ASP A 38 -13.07 6.36 2.07
C ASP A 38 -11.75 6.64 1.32
N VAL A 39 -10.74 5.78 1.49
CA VAL A 39 -9.50 5.85 0.71
C VAL A 39 -9.76 5.54 -0.76
N ARG A 40 -9.20 6.36 -1.67
CA ARG A 40 -9.26 6.09 -3.11
C ARG A 40 -8.00 5.37 -3.55
N ILE A 41 -8.17 4.22 -4.20
CA ILE A 41 -7.07 3.48 -4.83
C ILE A 41 -6.64 4.24 -6.10
N ILE A 42 -5.38 4.67 -6.17
CA ILE A 42 -4.80 5.27 -7.38
C ILE A 42 -4.21 4.17 -8.26
N SER A 43 -3.39 3.30 -7.69
CA SER A 43 -2.79 2.16 -8.39
C SER A 43 -2.35 1.08 -7.40
N GLU A 44 -2.41 -0.17 -7.83
CA GLU A 44 -1.87 -1.31 -7.09
C GLU A 44 -1.08 -2.21 -8.04
N TYR A 45 0.03 -2.75 -7.53
CA TYR A 45 0.90 -3.69 -8.21
C TYR A 45 1.25 -4.80 -7.24
N ASP A 46 1.18 -6.03 -7.72
CA ASP A 46 1.62 -7.20 -6.98
C ASP A 46 2.36 -8.09 -7.97
N ASN A 47 3.62 -8.42 -7.69
CA ASN A 47 4.39 -9.31 -8.57
C ASN A 47 4.12 -10.79 -8.30
N GLY A 48 3.36 -11.13 -7.26
CA GLY A 48 3.04 -12.50 -6.85
C GLY A 48 4.24 -13.31 -6.34
N GLU A 49 5.39 -12.67 -6.16
CA GLU A 49 6.65 -13.34 -5.80
C GLU A 49 7.21 -12.83 -4.48
N PHE A 50 7.43 -11.52 -4.30
CA PHE A 50 8.10 -11.02 -3.10
C PHE A 50 7.59 -9.67 -2.59
N MET A 51 6.75 -8.96 -3.35
CA MET A 51 6.21 -7.68 -2.90
C MET A 51 4.94 -7.25 -3.61
N MET A 52 4.18 -6.44 -2.89
CA MET A 52 3.11 -5.63 -3.43
C MET A 52 3.37 -4.15 -3.13
N VAL A 53 2.94 -3.28 -4.03
CA VAL A 53 2.99 -1.82 -3.90
C VAL A 53 1.62 -1.24 -4.18
N GLY A 54 1.14 -0.35 -3.32
CA GLY A 54 -0.10 0.39 -3.50
C GLY A 54 0.15 1.89 -3.41
N LYS A 55 -0.52 2.64 -4.28
CA LYS A 55 -0.63 4.10 -4.22
C LYS A 55 -2.09 4.44 -3.96
N TYR A 56 -2.32 5.22 -2.92
CA TYR A 56 -3.63 5.57 -2.42
C TYR A 56 -3.75 7.08 -2.23
N GLN A 57 -4.98 7.58 -2.27
CA GLN A 57 -5.33 8.93 -1.91
C GLN A 57 -6.16 8.90 -0.64
N LEU A 58 -5.59 9.41 0.46
CA LEU A 58 -6.35 9.61 1.69
C LEU A 58 -7.24 10.84 1.56
N PRO A 59 -8.42 10.83 2.19
CA PRO A 59 -9.21 12.05 2.36
C PRO A 59 -8.43 13.06 3.21
N LYS A 60 -8.52 14.35 2.86
CA LYS A 60 -7.75 15.40 3.56
C LYS A 60 -7.99 15.43 5.07
N LYS A 61 -9.22 15.19 5.51
CA LYS A 61 -9.62 15.12 6.93
C LYS A 61 -8.96 13.97 7.70
N GLU A 62 -8.42 12.97 7.00
CA GLU A 62 -7.85 11.75 7.57
C GLU A 62 -6.33 11.77 7.70
N ILE A 63 -5.66 12.68 7.01
CA ILE A 63 -4.19 12.70 6.89
C ILE A 63 -3.54 12.84 8.27
N GLU A 64 -3.92 13.87 9.04
CA GLU A 64 -3.34 14.14 10.36
C GLU A 64 -3.57 12.97 11.32
N ARG A 65 -4.80 12.46 11.39
CA ARG A 65 -5.14 11.28 12.21
C ARG A 65 -4.33 10.06 11.79
N PHE A 66 -4.13 9.88 10.48
CA PHE A 66 -3.35 8.77 9.96
C PHE A 66 -1.88 8.87 10.36
N ILE A 67 -1.28 10.07 10.31
CA ILE A 67 0.12 10.31 10.66
C ILE A 67 0.35 10.21 12.17
N VAL A 68 -0.42 10.95 12.98
CA VAL A 68 -0.23 11.02 14.44
C VAL A 68 -0.41 9.67 15.14
N GLY A 69 -1.22 8.78 14.57
CA GLY A 69 -1.45 7.44 15.13
C GLY A 69 -0.30 6.45 14.96
N LYS A 70 0.82 6.82 14.30
CA LYS A 70 1.94 5.91 13.97
C LYS A 70 3.28 6.67 14.08
N PRO A 71 4.42 5.99 14.24
CA PRO A 71 5.72 6.65 14.39
C PRO A 71 6.29 7.08 13.03
N PHE A 72 5.53 7.93 12.32
CA PHE A 72 6.00 8.59 11.11
C PHE A 72 7.13 9.57 11.46
N LYS A 73 8.11 9.65 10.55
CA LYS A 73 9.24 10.58 10.63
C LYS A 73 9.23 11.45 9.38
N HIS A 74 9.51 12.73 9.53
CA HIS A 74 9.63 13.63 8.37
C HIS A 74 10.90 13.30 7.55
N ILE A 75 10.81 13.54 6.25
CA ILE A 75 11.92 13.39 5.30
C ILE A 75 12.53 14.76 5.06
N ASP A 76 13.56 15.08 5.83
CA ASP A 76 14.17 16.42 5.84
C ASP A 76 15.32 16.57 4.81
N GLN A 77 15.21 15.91 3.64
CA GLN A 77 16.27 15.79 2.61
C GLN A 77 17.48 14.93 3.01
N PHE A 78 17.36 13.60 2.96
CA PHE A 78 18.46 12.69 2.61
C PHE A 78 17.97 11.28 2.29
N PHE A 79 16.99 11.14 1.38
CA PHE A 79 16.28 9.87 1.20
C PHE A 79 16.53 9.17 -0.14
N THR A 80 17.80 8.96 -0.46
CA THR A 80 18.25 8.14 -1.60
C THR A 80 17.81 6.67 -1.46
N ILE A 81 17.48 6.20 -0.25
CA ILE A 81 17.14 4.79 0.03
C ILE A 81 15.66 4.47 -0.23
N VAL A 82 14.72 5.36 0.09
CA VAL A 82 13.27 5.17 -0.10
C VAL A 82 12.91 5.23 -1.57
N SER A 83 13.54 6.11 -2.34
CA SER A 83 13.26 6.23 -3.78
C SER A 83 13.58 4.93 -4.54
N ARG A 84 14.65 4.22 -4.13
CA ARG A 84 15.07 2.95 -4.73
C ARG A 84 14.06 1.82 -4.51
N ILE A 85 13.32 1.86 -3.40
CA ILE A 85 12.37 0.80 -3.03
C ILE A 85 11.17 0.78 -3.99
N PHE A 86 10.72 1.95 -4.46
CA PHE A 86 9.56 2.07 -5.34
C PHE A 86 9.92 2.21 -6.82
N SER A 87 11.19 2.53 -7.15
CA SER A 87 11.62 2.76 -8.53
C SER A 87 11.59 1.52 -9.44
N ILE A 88 11.49 0.32 -8.87
CA ILE A 88 11.52 -0.95 -9.61
C ILE A 88 10.15 -1.27 -10.23
N VAL A 89 9.06 -0.68 -9.71
CA VAL A 89 7.70 -1.09 -10.07
C VAL A 89 7.15 -0.35 -11.30
N GLY A 90 7.50 0.92 -11.47
CA GLY A 90 6.95 1.74 -12.55
C GLY A 90 7.11 3.23 -12.29
N LYS A 91 6.72 4.07 -13.26
CA LYS A 91 6.80 5.54 -13.13
C LYS A 91 5.70 6.08 -12.20
N GLU A 92 4.55 5.42 -12.19
CA GLU A 92 3.36 5.73 -11.41
C GLU A 92 3.54 5.58 -9.89
N TYR A 93 4.50 4.75 -9.48
CA TYR A 93 4.89 4.57 -8.07
C TYR A 93 6.06 5.46 -7.64
N ARG A 94 6.55 6.33 -8.52
CA ARG A 94 7.61 7.28 -8.15
C ARG A 94 7.08 8.27 -7.14
N ILE A 95 7.89 8.45 -6.09
CA ILE A 95 7.64 9.44 -5.06
C ILE A 95 8.34 10.72 -5.53
N PRO A 96 7.60 11.83 -5.71
CA PRO A 96 8.23 13.11 -6.02
C PRO A 96 9.11 13.50 -4.83
N LEU A 97 10.41 13.72 -5.09
CA LEU A 97 11.40 14.09 -4.07
C LEU A 97 11.92 15.51 -4.34
N ASP A 98 11.00 16.45 -4.51
CA ASP A 98 11.34 17.87 -4.63
C ASP A 98 11.20 18.57 -3.27
N ASP A 99 11.83 19.74 -3.14
CA ASP A 99 11.88 20.50 -1.88
C ASP A 99 10.50 21.02 -1.42
N SER A 100 9.49 20.94 -2.29
CA SER A 100 8.11 21.30 -1.95
C SER A 100 7.29 20.13 -1.40
N THR A 101 7.87 18.93 -1.38
CA THR A 101 7.18 17.72 -0.91
C THR A 101 7.31 17.56 0.60
N HIS A 102 6.19 17.72 1.30
CA HIS A 102 6.08 17.43 2.73
C HIS A 102 5.86 15.93 2.92
N LEU A 103 6.95 15.16 2.95
CA LEU A 103 6.87 13.70 3.06
C LEU A 103 7.14 13.22 4.48
N SER A 104 6.31 12.29 4.91
CA SER A 104 6.50 11.51 6.13
C SER A 104 6.62 10.02 5.80
N TYR A 105 7.51 9.30 6.47
CA TYR A 105 7.69 7.86 6.29
C TYR A 105 7.57 7.08 7.59
N PHE A 106 7.10 5.84 7.47
CA PHE A 106 7.02 4.87 8.55
C PHE A 106 7.36 3.49 7.99
N THR A 107 8.27 2.77 8.65
CA THR A 107 8.62 1.40 8.27
C THR A 107 8.38 0.43 9.42
N GLY A 108 8.12 -0.83 9.09
CA GLY A 108 8.04 -1.90 10.07
C GLY A 108 8.36 -3.24 9.43
N CYS A 109 8.48 -4.26 10.28
CA CYS A 109 8.77 -5.61 9.84
C CYS A 109 8.25 -6.61 10.87
N LYS A 110 8.11 -7.86 10.43
CA LYS A 110 7.95 -9.05 11.27
C LYS A 110 8.58 -10.25 10.53
N PRO A 111 8.75 -11.42 11.16
CA PRO A 111 9.27 -12.59 10.44
C PRO A 111 8.53 -12.85 9.13
N GLY A 112 9.25 -12.81 8.01
CA GLY A 112 8.72 -13.05 6.67
C GLY A 112 8.05 -11.85 5.98
N ASN A 113 7.93 -10.68 6.63
CA ASN A 113 7.34 -9.50 6.00
C ASN A 113 8.06 -8.19 6.40
N ASP A 114 8.18 -7.28 5.46
CA ASP A 114 8.54 -5.89 5.69
C ASP A 114 7.46 -4.96 5.13
N TRP A 115 7.41 -3.72 5.60
CA TRP A 115 6.56 -2.71 4.99
C TRP A 115 7.11 -1.31 5.15
N SER A 116 6.74 -0.46 4.20
CA SER A 116 7.05 0.96 4.18
C SER A 116 5.82 1.75 3.78
N PHE A 117 5.44 2.72 4.59
CA PHE A 117 4.44 3.73 4.30
C PHE A 117 5.15 5.07 4.09
N ILE A 118 4.82 5.76 3.01
CA ILE A 118 5.27 7.13 2.76
C ILE A 118 4.06 7.93 2.36
N ILE A 119 3.84 9.05 3.01
CA ILE A 119 2.69 9.92 2.77
C ILE A 119 3.17 11.33 2.47
N ASN A 120 2.52 11.99 1.51
CA ASN A 120 2.61 13.43 1.36
C ASN A 120 1.57 14.08 2.27
N ASP A 121 2.05 14.74 3.32
CA ASP A 121 1.26 15.31 4.40
C ASP A 121 0.33 16.44 3.90
N SER A 122 0.68 17.06 2.77
CA SER A 122 -0.10 18.14 2.16
C SER A 122 -1.18 17.66 1.21
N THR A 123 -0.91 16.59 0.44
CA THR A 123 -1.82 16.10 -0.61
C THR A 123 -2.63 14.88 -0.18
N GLY A 124 -2.14 14.11 0.78
CA GLY A 124 -2.72 12.82 1.19
C GLY A 124 -2.39 11.65 0.27
N GLU A 125 -1.48 11.83 -0.70
CA GLU A 125 -0.97 10.72 -1.48
C GLU A 125 -0.13 9.79 -0.58
N LEU A 126 -0.49 8.52 -0.54
CA LEU A 126 0.14 7.49 0.27
C LEU A 126 0.70 6.39 -0.63
N TRP A 127 1.99 6.09 -0.48
CA TRP A 127 2.66 4.93 -1.05
C TRP A 127 2.85 3.88 0.05
N VAL A 128 2.48 2.64 -0.26
CA VAL A 128 2.64 1.49 0.63
C VAL A 128 3.39 0.41 -0.13
N LYS A 129 4.49 -0.08 0.43
CA LYS A 129 5.10 -1.35 0.04
C LYS A 129 4.86 -2.36 1.14
N VAL A 130 4.50 -3.60 0.78
CA VAL A 130 4.58 -4.75 1.67
C VAL A 130 5.40 -5.85 0.99
N GLY A 131 6.53 -6.21 1.58
CA GLY A 131 7.29 -7.40 1.19
C GLY A 131 6.75 -8.66 1.87
N TYR A 132 6.85 -9.79 1.19
CA TYR A 132 6.35 -11.08 1.67
C TYR A 132 7.23 -12.24 1.19
N PRO A 133 7.08 -13.45 1.77
CA PRO A 133 7.92 -14.59 1.41
C PRO A 133 7.72 -15.03 -0.03
N ASP A 134 8.82 -15.41 -0.67
CA ASP A 134 8.78 -16.06 -1.97
C ASP A 134 8.11 -17.43 -1.92
N TRP A 135 7.97 -18.07 -3.08
CA TRP A 135 7.38 -19.42 -3.16
C TRP A 135 8.23 -20.48 -2.45
N GLY A 136 9.50 -20.20 -2.16
CA GLY A 136 10.38 -21.00 -1.32
C GLY A 136 10.19 -20.75 0.18
N GLY A 137 9.32 -19.81 0.57
CA GLY A 137 9.08 -19.40 1.96
C GLY A 137 10.16 -18.48 2.52
N LEU A 138 11.09 -18.01 1.70
CA LEU A 138 12.11 -17.04 2.11
C LEU A 138 11.55 -15.64 1.98
N GLY A 139 11.35 -14.97 3.11
CA GLY A 139 10.84 -13.60 3.15
C GLY A 139 11.88 -12.59 3.62
N PRO A 140 11.55 -11.30 3.54
CA PRO A 140 12.39 -10.25 4.10
C PRO A 140 12.62 -10.49 5.60
N GLY A 141 13.89 -10.36 6.00
CA GLY A 141 14.29 -10.40 7.40
C GLY A 141 14.04 -9.05 8.08
N CYS A 142 13.64 -9.09 9.35
CA CYS A 142 13.78 -7.91 10.21
C CYS A 142 15.26 -7.67 10.46
N ASP A 143 15.78 -6.51 10.05
CA ASP A 143 17.11 -6.10 10.45
C ASP A 143 17.10 -5.74 11.95
N THR A 144 17.37 -6.73 12.81
CA THR A 144 17.37 -6.57 14.28
C THR A 144 18.60 -5.82 14.80
N THR A 145 19.51 -5.37 13.92
CA THR A 145 20.78 -4.75 14.33
C THR A 145 20.70 -3.25 14.61
N LYS A 146 19.53 -2.62 14.45
CA LYS A 146 19.31 -1.22 14.82
C LYS A 146 18.36 -1.10 16.02
N LYS A 147 18.88 -1.37 17.21
CA LYS A 147 18.31 -0.93 18.48
C LYS A 147 19.14 0.21 19.03
#